data_AF-A0A7S1N4K6-F1
#
_entry.id   AF-A0A7S1N4K6-F1
#
_cell.length_a   1.000
_cell.length_b   1.000
_cell.length_c   1.000
_cell.angle_alpha   90.00
_cell.angle_beta   90.00
_cell.angle_gamma   90.00
#
_symmetry.space_group_name_H-M   'P 1'
#
loop_
_entity.id
_entity.type
_entity.pdbx_description
1 polymer ?
#
loop_
_entity_poly.entity_id
_entity_poly.type
_entity_poly.pdbx_seq_one_letter_code
_entity_poly.pdbx_strand_id
1 'polypeptide(L)'
;ISEAKGLGLVAKTPFPRGRRILVERVVRLVDVQAPAKPPTVLAAVRALMPAGAALEAKYHLNQFGGEDPAGPGVCVRLCRANHQCGANAYHHLVEGVQVLWARVPIAPGEEICIE
;
A
#
# COMPACT_ATOMS: atom_id res chain seq x y z
N ILE A 1 6.71 -14.06 1.68
CA ILE A 1 7.15 -13.64 0.33
C ILE A 1 7.22 -14.87 -0.57
N SER A 2 6.24 -15.05 -1.46
CA SER A 2 6.23 -16.16 -2.42
C SER A 2 6.50 -15.63 -3.83
N GLU A 3 7.22 -16.38 -4.67
CA GLU A 3 7.50 -16.00 -6.07
C GLU A 3 6.23 -15.62 -6.84
N ALA A 4 5.11 -16.31 -6.56
CA ALA A 4 3.83 -16.03 -7.20
C ALA A 4 3.17 -14.69 -6.81
N LYS A 5 3.49 -14.14 -5.63
CA LYS A 5 2.87 -12.92 -5.08
C LYS A 5 3.77 -11.68 -5.16
N GLY A 6 5.03 -11.85 -5.58
CA GLY A 6 6.00 -10.76 -5.63
C GLY A 6 6.45 -10.31 -4.23
N LEU A 7 6.59 -8.99 -4.05
CA LEU A 7 7.01 -8.42 -2.76
C LEU A 7 5.90 -8.53 -1.70
N GLY A 8 6.29 -8.51 -0.43
CA GLY A 8 5.38 -8.55 0.71
C GLY A 8 5.89 -7.68 1.86
N LEU A 9 4.97 -7.20 2.71
CA LEU A 9 5.32 -6.57 3.97
C LEU A 9 5.55 -7.65 5.03
N VAL A 10 6.62 -7.55 5.81
CA VAL A 10 6.94 -8.50 6.88
C VAL A 10 7.16 -7.75 8.18
N ALA A 11 6.56 -8.24 9.27
CA ALA A 11 6.70 -7.66 10.59
C ALA A 11 8.13 -7.88 11.12
N LYS A 12 8.84 -6.80 11.48
CA LYS A 12 10.15 -6.89 12.14
C LYS A 12 10.05 -6.99 13.66
N THR A 13 8.91 -6.58 14.21
CA THR A 13 8.59 -6.52 15.64
C THR A 13 7.16 -7.03 15.83
N PRO A 14 6.77 -7.47 17.03
CA PRO A 14 5.40 -7.89 17.26
C PRO A 14 4.42 -6.72 17.15
N PHE A 15 3.22 -6.97 16.64
CA PHE A 15 2.11 -6.02 16.67
C PHE A 15 0.93 -6.64 17.44
N PRO A 16 0.48 -6.05 18.56
CA PRO A 16 -0.75 -6.49 19.20
C PRO A 16 -1.96 -6.11 18.35
N ARG A 17 -3.09 -6.80 18.57
CA ARG A 17 -4.37 -6.46 17.92
C ARG A 17 -4.72 -4.98 18.13
N GLY A 18 -5.20 -4.34 17.06
CA GLY A 18 -5.59 -2.93 17.06
C GLY A 18 -4.41 -1.95 17.01
N ARG A 19 -3.16 -2.43 16.87
CA ARG A 19 -2.00 -1.55 16.72
C ARG A 19 -1.91 -1.00 15.29
N ARG A 20 -1.61 0.30 15.16
CA ARG A 20 -1.19 0.91 13.89
C ARG A 20 0.16 0.34 13.45
N ILE A 21 0.19 -0.19 12.23
CA ILE A 21 1.37 -0.77 11.60
C ILE A 21 2.05 0.28 10.72
N LEU A 22 1.29 0.87 9.80
CA LEU A 22 1.76 1.82 8.80
C LEU A 22 0.74 2.94 8.63
N VAL A 23 1.23 4.18 8.49
CA VAL A 23 0.44 5.33 8.06
C VAL A 23 1.10 5.85 6.80
N GLU A 24 0.35 5.96 5.71
CA GLU A 24 0.89 6.40 4.44
C GLU A 24 -0.05 7.38 3.75
N ARG A 25 0.53 8.48 3.24
CA ARG A 25 -0.20 9.42 2.42
C ARG A 25 -0.50 8.80 1.07
N VAL A 26 -1.72 9.00 0.59
CA VAL A 26 -2.12 8.60 -0.76
C VAL A 26 -1.40 9.47 -1.79
N VAL A 27 -0.74 8.84 -2.75
CA VAL A 27 -0.10 9.51 -3.88
C VAL A 27 -1.03 9.43 -5.08
N ARG A 28 -1.56 10.56 -5.54
CA ARG A 28 -2.51 10.60 -6.67
C ARG A 28 -1.79 10.67 -8.01
N LEU A 29 -2.45 10.24 -9.08
CA LEU A 29 -1.87 10.29 -10.43
C LEU A 29 -1.57 11.74 -10.85
N VAL A 30 -2.50 12.65 -10.56
CA VAL A 30 -2.32 14.09 -10.82
C VAL A 30 -1.15 14.67 -10.05
N ASP A 31 -0.88 14.18 -8.83
CA ASP A 31 0.26 14.62 -8.04
C ASP A 31 1.57 14.27 -8.75
N VAL A 32 1.73 13.04 -9.24
CA VAL A 32 3.00 12.58 -9.84
C VAL A 32 3.24 13.11 -11.25
N GLN A 33 2.19 13.57 -11.94
CA GLN A 33 2.30 14.24 -13.23
C GLN A 33 2.61 15.75 -13.09
N ALA A 34 2.47 16.33 -11.90
CA ALA A 34 2.76 17.74 -11.67
C ALA A 34 4.27 18.04 -11.78
N PRO A 35 4.70 19.12 -12.47
CA PRO A 35 6.11 19.44 -12.71
C PRO A 35 6.97 19.63 -11.45
N ALA A 36 6.34 19.96 -10.31
CA ALA A 36 7.03 20.35 -9.08
C ALA A 36 7.25 19.21 -8.07
N LYS A 37 6.88 17.94 -8.38
CA LYS A 37 7.08 16.86 -7.41
C LYS A 37 8.51 16.34 -7.39
N PRO A 38 8.99 15.88 -6.21
CA PRO A 38 10.28 15.21 -6.11
C PRO A 38 10.33 13.97 -7.03
N PRO A 39 11.40 13.78 -7.82
CA PRO A 39 11.59 12.60 -8.67
C PRO A 39 11.48 11.26 -7.92
N THR A 40 11.75 11.28 -6.61
CA THR A 40 11.70 10.12 -5.73
C THR A 40 10.29 9.51 -5.61
N VAL A 41 9.23 10.33 -5.66
CA VAL A 41 7.85 9.83 -5.56
C VAL A 41 7.46 9.08 -6.83
N LEU A 42 7.75 9.65 -8.01
CA LEU A 42 7.50 8.99 -9.29
C LEU A 42 8.30 7.69 -9.42
N ALA A 43 9.58 7.70 -9.02
CA ALA A 43 10.41 6.50 -9.01
C ALA A 43 9.81 5.41 -8.12
N ALA A 44 9.29 5.78 -6.94
CA ALA A 44 8.69 4.83 -6.01
C ALA A 44 7.38 4.23 -6.55
N VAL A 45 6.54 5.02 -7.22
CA VAL A 45 5.36 4.51 -7.93
C VAL A 45 5.77 3.60 -9.09
N ARG A 46 6.78 3.98 -9.88
CA ARG A 46 7.28 3.15 -10.99
C ARG A 46 7.83 1.79 -10.54
N ALA A 47 8.32 1.71 -9.31
CA ALA A 47 8.80 0.46 -8.71
C ALA A 47 7.66 -0.48 -8.28
N LEU A 48 6.40 -0.04 -8.24
CA LEU A 48 5.25 -0.92 -7.96
C LEU A 48 5.14 -2.01 -9.03
N MET A 49 4.64 -3.18 -8.64
CA MET A 49 4.42 -4.28 -9.58
C MET A 49 3.12 -4.07 -10.37
N PRO A 50 3.05 -4.57 -11.62
CA PRO A 50 4.13 -5.19 -12.39
C PRO A 50 5.21 -4.19 -12.84
N ALA A 51 6.46 -4.65 -12.91
CA ALA A 51 7.58 -3.87 -13.41
C ALA A 51 7.39 -3.51 -14.89
N GLY A 52 7.83 -2.31 -15.30
CA GLY A 52 7.75 -1.86 -16.70
C GLY A 52 6.37 -1.44 -17.22
N ALA A 53 5.29 -1.69 -16.47
CA ALA A 53 3.95 -1.22 -16.87
C ALA A 53 3.85 0.31 -16.90
N ALA A 54 2.94 0.81 -17.75
CA ALA A 54 2.56 2.22 -17.81
C ALA A 54 2.06 2.72 -16.44
N LEU A 55 2.18 4.03 -16.19
CA LEU A 55 1.86 4.62 -14.89
C LEU A 55 0.38 4.40 -14.54
N GLU A 56 -0.51 4.57 -15.50
CA GLU A 56 -1.96 4.39 -15.39
C GLU A 56 -2.31 2.96 -14.97
N ALA A 57 -1.65 1.96 -15.57
CA ALA A 57 -1.83 0.56 -15.23
C ALA A 57 -1.40 0.25 -13.79
N LYS A 58 -0.38 0.93 -13.27
CA LYS A 58 0.05 0.79 -11.87
C LYS A 58 -1.00 1.32 -10.90
N TYR A 59 -1.61 2.47 -11.21
CA TYR A 59 -2.72 3.01 -10.43
C TYR A 59 -3.92 2.08 -10.47
N HIS A 60 -4.31 1.63 -11.66
CA HIS A 60 -5.45 0.73 -11.81
C HIS A 60 -5.34 -0.54 -10.96
N LEU A 61 -4.15 -1.13 -10.89
CA LEU A 61 -3.93 -2.37 -10.13
C LEU A 61 -3.76 -2.14 -8.62
N ASN A 62 -3.13 -1.04 -8.21
CA ASN A 62 -2.66 -0.86 -6.83
C ASN A 62 -3.45 0.21 -6.04
N GLN A 63 -4.48 0.79 -6.63
CA GLN A 63 -5.24 1.88 -6.02
C GLN A 63 -5.96 1.45 -4.73
N PHE A 64 -6.01 2.38 -3.77
CA PHE A 64 -6.83 2.27 -2.58
C PHE A 64 -7.99 3.27 -2.64
N GLY A 65 -9.22 2.78 -2.41
CA GLY A 65 -10.42 3.60 -2.28
C GLY A 65 -11.15 3.89 -3.60
N GLY A 66 -12.45 3.60 -3.62
CA GLY A 66 -13.35 3.73 -4.76
C GLY A 66 -14.21 4.99 -4.78
N GLU A 67 -13.99 5.98 -3.92
CA GLU A 67 -14.88 7.15 -3.80
C GLU A 67 -14.16 8.48 -3.46
N ASP A 68 -12.84 8.59 -3.66
CA ASP A 68 -12.17 9.91 -3.57
C ASP A 68 -12.52 10.71 -4.85
N PRO A 69 -13.21 11.87 -4.75
CA PRO A 69 -13.54 12.70 -5.91
C PRO A 69 -12.29 13.24 -6.63
N ALA A 70 -11.12 13.21 -5.99
CA ALA A 70 -9.84 13.54 -6.61
C ALA A 70 -9.22 12.39 -7.43
N GLY A 71 -9.91 11.25 -7.53
CA GLY A 71 -9.51 10.11 -8.35
C GLY A 71 -8.63 9.09 -7.63
N PRO A 72 -8.22 8.03 -8.35
CA PRO A 72 -7.52 6.89 -7.76
C PRO A 72 -6.13 7.28 -7.24
N GLY A 73 -5.77 6.71 -6.09
CA GLY A 73 -4.51 6.97 -5.43
C GLY A 73 -3.83 5.70 -4.94
N VAL A 74 -2.50 5.71 -4.90
CA VAL A 74 -1.70 4.57 -4.44
C VAL A 74 -0.95 4.91 -3.16
N CYS A 75 -0.73 3.91 -2.32
CA CYS A 75 0.09 4.00 -1.13
C CYS A 75 1.33 3.12 -1.34
N VAL A 76 2.46 3.71 -1.73
CA VAL A 76 3.63 3.00 -2.26
C VAL A 76 4.09 1.81 -1.41
N ARG A 77 4.08 1.95 -0.08
CA ARG A 77 4.46 0.88 0.84
C ARG A 77 3.29 -0.06 1.11
N LEU A 78 2.09 0.48 1.31
CA LEU A 78 0.90 -0.31 1.63
C LEU A 78 0.46 -1.19 0.45
N CYS A 79 0.67 -0.77 -0.80
CA CYS A 79 0.47 -1.55 -2.03
C CYS A 79 1.36 -2.81 -2.09
N ARG A 80 2.32 -2.98 -1.18
CA ARG A 80 3.14 -4.20 -1.06
C ARG A 80 2.53 -5.21 -0.09
N ALA A 81 1.48 -4.86 0.64
CA ALA A 81 0.75 -5.81 1.45
C ALA A 81 -0.02 -6.75 0.51
N ASN A 82 0.19 -8.05 0.63
CA ASN A 82 -0.47 -9.03 -0.21
C ASN A 82 -1.92 -9.25 0.24
N HIS A 83 -2.77 -9.63 -0.71
CA HIS A 83 -4.14 -10.04 -0.41
C HIS A 83 -4.17 -11.46 0.20
N GLN A 84 -5.01 -11.65 1.23
CA GLN A 84 -5.33 -12.95 1.82
C GLN A 84 -6.74 -12.93 2.44
N CYS A 85 -7.58 -13.92 2.11
CA CYS A 85 -8.97 -13.99 2.61
C CYS A 85 -9.12 -14.06 4.14
N GLY A 86 -8.05 -14.46 4.86
CA GLY A 86 -7.96 -14.44 6.32
C GLY A 86 -6.88 -13.48 6.77
N ALA A 87 -6.97 -12.22 6.35
CA ALA A 87 -5.94 -11.22 6.55
C ALA A 87 -5.69 -10.94 8.03
N ASN A 88 -4.40 -10.76 8.38
CA ASN A 88 -3.99 -10.37 9.73
C ASN A 88 -3.97 -8.85 9.94
N ALA A 89 -4.16 -8.06 8.88
CA ALA A 89 -4.28 -6.61 8.92
C ALA A 89 -5.45 -6.10 8.06
N TYR A 90 -5.86 -4.86 8.31
CA TYR A 90 -6.89 -4.15 7.53
C TYR A 90 -6.50 -2.67 7.39
N HIS A 91 -6.94 -2.02 6.32
CA HIS A 91 -6.59 -0.63 6.05
C HIS A 91 -7.83 0.26 5.94
N HIS A 92 -7.78 1.45 6.54
CA HIS A 92 -8.85 2.45 6.49
C HIS A 92 -8.28 3.81 6.09
N LEU A 93 -9.06 4.57 5.32
CA LEU A 93 -8.76 5.97 5.03
C LEU A 93 -9.22 6.83 6.21
N VAL A 94 -8.30 7.57 6.83
CA VAL A 94 -8.59 8.50 7.92
C VAL A 94 -7.97 9.84 7.56
N GLU A 95 -8.78 10.91 7.45
CA GLU A 95 -8.29 12.27 7.19
C GLU A 95 -7.32 12.38 5.99
N GLY A 96 -7.58 11.62 4.92
CA GLY A 96 -6.76 11.65 3.70
C GLY A 96 -5.45 10.85 3.76
N VAL A 97 -5.23 10.05 4.81
CA VAL A 97 -4.13 9.08 4.89
C VAL A 97 -4.66 7.66 5.04
N GLN A 98 -4.03 6.70 4.37
CA GLN A 98 -4.33 5.29 4.57
C GLN A 98 -3.58 4.79 5.80
N VAL A 99 -4.31 4.14 6.70
CA VAL A 99 -3.76 3.58 7.93
C VAL A 99 -3.97 2.08 7.93
N LEU A 100 -2.88 1.32 8.06
CA LEU A 100 -2.86 -0.13 8.21
C LEU A 100 -2.87 -0.49 9.70
N TRP A 101 -3.81 -1.35 10.09
CA TRP A 101 -4.02 -1.78 11.46
C TRP A 101 -3.91 -3.30 11.58
N ALA A 102 -3.35 -3.77 12.69
CA ALA A 102 -3.34 -5.20 13.01
C ALA A 102 -4.76 -5.67 13.40
N ARG A 103 -5.32 -6.64 12.67
CA ARG A 103 -6.62 -7.26 12.98
C ARG A 103 -6.49 -8.28 14.12
N VAL A 104 -5.38 -9.00 14.14
CA VAL A 104 -4.99 -10.01 15.13
C VAL A 104 -3.55 -9.71 15.60
N PRO A 105 -3.04 -10.35 16.67
CA PRO A 105 -1.62 -10.28 16.98
C PRO A 105 -0.78 -10.79 15.80
N ILE A 106 0.29 -10.08 15.45
CA ILE A 106 1.23 -10.44 14.36
C ILE A 106 2.61 -10.61 14.98
N ALA A 107 3.24 -11.77 14.78
CA ALA A 107 4.57 -12.05 15.31
C ALA A 107 5.70 -11.50 14.40
N PRO A 108 6.91 -11.28 14.94
CA PRO A 108 8.09 -11.01 14.10
C PRO A 108 8.29 -12.11 13.06
N GLY A 109 8.57 -11.73 11.82
CA GLY A 109 8.75 -12.63 10.69
C GLY A 109 7.47 -12.98 9.94
N GLU A 110 6.28 -12.70 10.50
CA GLU A 110 5.03 -12.92 9.79
C GLU A 110 4.82 -11.90 8.67
N GLU A 111 4.25 -12.39 7.56
CA GLU A 111 3.81 -11.54 6.45
C GLU A 111 2.54 -10.80 6.85
N ILE A 112 2.49 -9.50 6.57
CA ILE A 112 1.34 -8.64 6.82
C ILE A 112 0.49 -8.64 5.54
N CYS A 113 -0.70 -9.21 5.64
CA CYS A 113 -1.64 -9.35 4.55
C CYS A 113 -2.91 -8.55 4.83
N ILE A 114 -3.58 -8.09 3.78
CA ILE A 114 -4.84 -7.35 3.80
C ILE A 114 -5.94 -8.10 3.03
N GLU A 115 -7.19 -7.74 3.30
CA GLU A 115 -8.36 -8.12 2.48
C GLU A 115 -8.57 -7.11 1.36
#